data_AF-A0A8K0QB39-F1
#
_entry.id   AF-A0A8K0QB39-F1
#
_cell.length_a   1.000
_cell.length_b   1.000
_cell.length_c   1.000
_cell.angle_alpha   90.00
_cell.angle_beta   90.00
_cell.angle_gamma   90.00
#
_symmetry.space_group_name_H-M   'P 1'
#
loop_
_entity.id
_entity.type
_entity.pdbx_description
1 polymer ?
#
loop_
_entity_poly.entity_id
_entity_poly.type
_entity_poly.pdbx_seq_one_letter_code
_entity_poly.pdbx_strand_id
1 'polypeptide(L)'
;MIRPLGLLQTAGLSVGGRLDRVVIDKCHLTVTAALSYRAKLKGLTRLWGLCCPLVFLTGTLPPHKQAAFEAAMLLQNPIYIRASSHRLNVQFQVHKVRSGRGITEVKQRGP
;
A
#
# COMPACT_ATOMS: atom_id res chain seq x y z
N MET A 1 -10.83 10.33 28.62
CA MET A 1 -10.19 9.82 27.39
C MET A 1 -11.28 9.25 26.49
N ILE A 2 -11.77 10.02 25.52
CA ILE A 2 -12.91 9.63 24.67
C ILE A 2 -12.39 8.70 23.58
N ARG A 3 -12.76 7.41 23.63
CA ARG A 3 -12.53 6.48 22.51
C ARG A 3 -13.49 6.85 21.37
N PRO A 4 -13.02 7.07 20.13
CA PRO A 4 -13.90 7.43 19.03
C PRO A 4 -14.87 6.27 18.73
N LEU A 5 -16.17 6.57 18.56
CA LEU A 5 -17.26 5.60 18.38
C LEU A 5 -16.94 4.50 17.33
N GLY A 6 -16.22 4.85 16.26
CA GLY A 6 -15.88 3.90 15.20
C GLY A 6 -14.96 2.75 15.64
N LEU A 7 -14.12 2.94 16.67
CA LEU A 7 -13.23 1.88 17.17
C LEU A 7 -13.98 0.86 18.05
N LEU A 8 -15.08 1.29 18.70
CA LEU A 8 -15.95 0.41 19.50
C LEU A 8 -16.78 -0.49 18.60
N GLN A 9 -17.24 0.01 17.45
CA GLN A 9 -18.03 -0.77 16.51
C GLN A 9 -17.19 -1.85 15.82
N THR A 10 -15.95 -1.55 15.42
CA THR A 10 -15.03 -2.54 14.86
C THR A 10 -14.57 -3.57 15.89
N ALA A 11 -14.34 -3.15 17.14
CA ALA A 11 -14.11 -4.08 18.23
C ALA A 11 -15.32 -5.00 18.47
N GLY A 12 -16.55 -4.48 18.38
CA GLY A 12 -17.78 -5.28 18.47
C GLY A 12 -17.92 -6.30 17.33
N LEU A 13 -17.54 -5.93 16.10
CA LEU A 13 -17.49 -6.87 14.97
C LEU A 13 -16.43 -7.95 15.16
N SER A 14 -15.28 -7.61 15.74
CA SER A 14 -14.22 -8.56 16.07
C SER A 14 -14.65 -9.52 17.18
N VAL A 15 -15.22 -9.01 18.28
CA VAL A 15 -15.69 -9.82 19.42
C VAL A 15 -16.87 -10.71 19.01
N GLY A 16 -17.75 -10.22 18.13
CA GLY A 16 -18.86 -11.01 17.59
C GLY A 16 -18.48 -12.02 16.50
N GLY A 17 -17.20 -12.19 16.19
CA GLY A 17 -16.73 -13.12 15.15
C GLY A 17 -17.16 -12.75 13.72
N ARG A 18 -17.55 -11.50 13.48
CA ARG A 18 -18.05 -11.01 12.18
C ARG A 18 -16.97 -10.32 11.34
N LEU A 19 -15.77 -10.13 11.89
CA LEU A 19 -14.63 -9.52 11.20
C LEU A 19 -13.54 -10.57 10.97
N ASP A 20 -13.37 -10.98 9.71
CA ASP A 20 -12.37 -11.98 9.31
C ASP A 20 -10.95 -11.39 9.20
N ARG A 21 -10.79 -10.21 8.60
CA ARG A 21 -9.49 -9.53 8.43
C ARG A 21 -9.65 -8.05 8.11
N VAL A 22 -8.56 -7.29 8.23
CA VAL A 22 -8.46 -5.92 7.71
C VAL A 22 -7.40 -5.86 6.63
N VAL A 23 -7.74 -5.27 5.48
CA VAL A 23 -6.84 -5.10 4.34
C VAL A 23 -6.51 -3.63 4.15
N ILE A 24 -5.22 -3.30 4.08
CA ILE A 24 -4.73 -1.94 3.92
C ILE A 24 -4.00 -1.84 2.58
N ASP A 25 -4.65 -1.22 1.59
CA ASP A 25 -4.04 -0.92 0.30
C ASP A 25 -3.09 0.29 0.38
N LYS A 26 -2.10 0.33 -0.52
CA LYS A 26 -1.04 1.33 -0.60
C LYS A 26 -0.31 1.52 0.74
N CYS A 27 -0.01 0.42 1.42
CA CYS A 27 0.55 0.45 2.77
C CYS A 27 1.89 1.21 2.86
N HIS A 28 2.67 1.28 1.78
CA HIS A 28 3.94 2.03 1.74
C HIS A 28 3.80 3.52 2.09
N LEU A 29 2.60 4.10 1.99
CA LEU A 29 2.32 5.49 2.36
C LEU A 29 2.52 5.76 3.86
N THR A 30 2.49 4.73 4.70
CA THR A 30 2.82 4.85 6.14
C THR A 30 4.28 5.24 6.37
N VAL A 31 5.15 5.00 5.37
CA VAL A 31 6.56 5.40 5.40
C VAL A 31 6.80 6.62 4.51
N THR A 32 6.22 6.67 3.31
CA THR A 32 6.58 7.70 2.31
C THR A 32 5.79 9.00 2.45
N ALA A 33 4.62 9.00 3.07
CA ALA A 33 3.72 10.16 3.13
C ALA A 33 3.15 10.46 4.52
N ALA A 34 3.43 9.63 5.52
CA ALA A 34 2.88 9.79 6.87
C ALA A 34 3.40 11.02 7.62
N LEU A 35 4.58 11.55 7.24
CA LEU A 35 5.18 12.73 7.85
C LEU A 35 4.70 14.06 7.24
N SER A 36 4.17 14.05 6.02
CA SER A 36 3.82 15.27 5.28
C SER A 36 2.32 15.40 5.02
N TYR A 37 1.70 14.43 4.33
CA TYR A 37 0.37 14.58 3.74
C TYR A 37 -0.72 13.72 4.41
N ARG A 38 -0.36 12.64 5.13
CA ARG A 38 -1.33 11.71 5.74
C ARG A 38 -1.03 11.32 7.17
N ALA A 39 -0.95 12.30 8.08
CA ALA A 39 -0.72 12.07 9.51
C ALA A 39 -1.68 11.05 10.16
N LYS A 40 -2.93 10.96 9.66
CA LYS A 40 -3.92 9.97 10.13
C LYS A 40 -3.46 8.51 9.97
N LEU A 41 -2.58 8.21 9.01
CA LEU A 41 -2.05 6.86 8.80
C LEU A 41 -1.22 6.35 9.99
N LYS A 42 -0.64 7.24 10.79
CA LYS A 42 0.02 6.86 12.05
C LYS A 42 -0.94 6.18 13.04
N GLY A 43 -2.23 6.45 12.92
CA GLY A 43 -3.27 5.82 13.74
C GLY A 43 -3.61 4.39 13.36
N LEU A 44 -3.12 3.86 12.24
CA LEU A 44 -3.40 2.48 11.79
C LEU A 44 -2.88 1.44 12.78
N THR A 45 -1.84 1.75 13.56
CA THR A 45 -1.34 0.89 14.63
C THR A 45 -2.39 0.58 15.70
N ARG A 46 -3.46 1.38 15.81
CA ARG A 46 -4.58 1.10 16.73
C ARG A 46 -5.39 -0.13 16.31
N LEU A 47 -5.28 -0.56 15.04
CA LEU A 47 -5.97 -1.74 14.53
C LEU A 47 -5.40 -3.05 15.07
N TRP A 48 -4.20 -3.04 15.68
CA TRP A 48 -3.65 -4.22 16.37
C TRP A 48 -4.52 -4.69 17.55
N GLY A 49 -5.41 -3.84 18.06
CA GLY A 49 -6.39 -4.25 19.08
C GLY A 49 -7.53 -5.13 18.54
N LEU A 50 -7.58 -5.38 17.22
CA LEU A 50 -8.56 -6.29 16.62
C LEU A 50 -8.01 -7.72 16.64
N CYS A 51 -8.85 -8.68 17.00
CA CYS A 51 -8.47 -10.10 17.05
C CYS A 51 -8.58 -10.76 15.67
N CYS A 52 -8.08 -10.10 14.61
CA CYS A 52 -8.11 -10.59 13.24
C CYS A 52 -6.81 -10.23 12.49
N PRO A 53 -6.42 -10.99 11.45
CA PRO A 53 -5.27 -10.67 10.62
C PRO A 53 -5.33 -9.27 9.99
N LEU A 54 -4.17 -8.60 9.97
CA LEU A 54 -3.95 -7.39 9.17
C LEU A 54 -3.15 -7.76 7.92
N VAL A 55 -3.69 -7.43 6.74
CA VAL A 55 -3.07 -7.70 5.44
C VAL A 55 -2.67 -6.38 4.79
N PHE A 56 -1.40 -6.24 4.44
CA PHE A 56 -0.84 -5.02 3.86
C PHE A 56 -0.52 -5.22 2.38
N LEU A 57 -1.15 -4.41 1.52
CA LEU A 57 -0.98 -4.51 0.06
C LEU A 57 -0.22 -3.30 -0.48
N THR A 58 0.73 -3.57 -1.38
CA THR A 58 1.50 -2.52 -2.07
C THR A 58 2.16 -3.06 -3.34
N GLY A 59 2.25 -2.22 -4.37
CA GLY A 59 3.03 -2.49 -5.58
C GLY A 59 4.39 -1.80 -5.59
N THR A 60 4.69 -0.93 -4.61
CA THR A 60 5.76 0.07 -4.71
C THR A 60 6.61 0.18 -3.45
N LEU A 61 6.54 -0.77 -2.51
CA LEU A 61 7.45 -0.81 -1.36
C LEU A 61 8.80 -1.43 -1.78
N PRO A 62 9.89 -0.65 -1.87
CA PRO A 62 11.19 -1.19 -2.20
C PRO A 62 11.76 -1.98 -1.00
N PRO A 63 12.59 -3.01 -1.22
CA PRO A 63 13.16 -3.83 -0.14
C PRO A 63 13.87 -3.02 0.95
N HIS A 64 14.66 -2.00 0.58
CA HIS A 64 15.37 -1.14 1.53
C HIS A 64 14.45 -0.31 2.46
N LYS A 65 13.14 -0.22 2.18
CA LYS A 65 12.16 0.45 3.06
C LYS A 65 11.32 -0.51 3.90
N GLN A 66 11.56 -1.83 3.83
CA GLN A 66 10.80 -2.81 4.61
C GLN A 66 10.98 -2.60 6.12
N ALA A 67 12.21 -2.44 6.60
CA ALA A 67 12.46 -2.20 8.03
C ALA A 67 11.76 -0.93 8.55
N ALA A 68 11.76 0.14 7.74
CA ALA A 68 11.05 1.38 8.09
C ALA A 68 9.53 1.17 8.12
N PHE A 69 8.99 0.34 7.21
CA PHE A 69 7.59 -0.01 7.18
C PHE A 69 7.19 -0.86 8.39
N GLU A 70 8.00 -1.85 8.75
CA GLU A 70 7.83 -2.68 9.93
C GLU A 70 7.82 -1.84 11.20
N ALA A 71 8.77 -0.93 11.36
CA ALA A 71 8.81 0.00 12.48
C ALA A 71 7.58 0.92 12.52
N ALA A 72 7.17 1.49 11.38
CA ALA A 72 6.02 2.39 11.30
C ALA A 72 4.68 1.68 11.63
N MET A 73 4.58 0.39 11.32
CA MET A 73 3.39 -0.42 11.55
C MET A 73 3.48 -1.32 12.78
N LEU A 74 4.58 -1.31 13.54
CA LEU A 74 4.83 -2.19 14.69
C LEU A 74 4.73 -3.69 14.32
N LEU A 75 5.20 -4.07 13.13
CA LEU A 75 5.19 -5.44 12.66
C LEU A 75 6.29 -6.25 13.36
N GLN A 76 5.94 -7.46 13.80
CA GLN A 76 6.89 -8.45 14.29
C GLN A 76 6.86 -9.67 13.37
N ASN A 77 7.99 -10.02 12.78
CA ASN A 77 8.16 -11.18 11.90
C ASN A 77 7.07 -11.33 10.81
N PRO A 78 6.79 -10.30 10.00
CA PRO A 78 5.74 -10.38 8.97
C PRO A 78 6.09 -11.38 7.86
N ILE A 79 5.07 -12.02 7.31
CA ILE A 79 5.20 -12.83 6.09
C ILE A 79 5.16 -11.89 4.88
N TYR A 80 6.22 -11.91 4.08
CA TYR A 80 6.27 -11.20 2.79
C TYR A 80 5.97 -12.14 1.64
N ILE A 81 4.99 -11.76 0.82
CA ILE A 81 4.73 -12.38 -0.48
C ILE A 81 5.04 -11.32 -1.54
N ARG A 82 6.02 -11.59 -2.41
CA ARG A 82 6.45 -10.68 -3.47
C ARG A 82 6.35 -11.35 -4.83
N ALA A 83 5.41 -10.89 -5.64
CA ALA A 83 5.32 -11.29 -7.04
C ALA A 83 6.33 -10.50 -7.89
N SER A 84 6.80 -11.13 -8.97
CA SER A 84 7.56 -10.43 -10.02
C SER A 84 6.69 -9.39 -10.71
N SER A 85 7.24 -8.20 -10.97
CA SER A 85 6.59 -7.18 -11.80
C SER A 85 6.76 -7.44 -13.30
N HIS A 86 7.49 -8.48 -13.68
CA HIS A 86 7.75 -8.82 -15.08
C HIS A 86 6.47 -9.22 -15.80
N ARG A 87 6.27 -8.69 -17.02
CA ARG A 87 5.09 -8.94 -17.86
C ARG A 87 5.57 -9.49 -19.20
N LEU A 88 5.56 -10.82 -19.33
CA LEU A 88 6.03 -11.53 -20.53
C LEU A 88 5.26 -11.14 -21.80
N ASN A 89 4.02 -10.66 -21.65
CA ASN A 89 3.16 -10.24 -22.74
C ASN A 89 3.23 -8.74 -23.05
N VAL A 90 4.23 -8.02 -22.53
CA VAL A 90 4.42 -6.58 -22.75
C VAL A 90 5.76 -6.35 -23.44
N GLN A 91 5.71 -5.69 -24.60
CA GLN A 91 6.90 -5.19 -25.31
C GLN A 91 7.04 -3.69 -25.08
N PHE A 92 8.27 -3.25 -24.83
CA PHE A 92 8.60 -1.83 -24.66
C PHE A 92 9.38 -1.34 -25.88
N GLN A 93 8.99 -0.21 -26.45
CA GLN A 93 9.72 0.48 -27.51
C GLN A 93 10.02 1.91 -27.10
N VAL A 94 11.22 2.39 -27.43
CA VAL A 94 11.65 3.78 -27.18
C VAL A 94 11.92 4.45 -28.51
N HIS A 95 11.21 5.54 -28.78
CA HIS A 95 11.35 6.32 -30.02
C HIS A 95 11.91 7.70 -29.70
N LYS A 96 12.97 8.10 -30.41
CA LYS A 96 13.43 9.48 -30.38
C LYS A 96 12.46 10.33 -31.20
N VAL A 97 11.91 11.37 -30.57
CA VAL A 97 10.96 12.30 -31.16
C VAL A 97 11.52 13.72 -31.14
N ARG A 98 11.04 14.57 -32.04
CA ARG A 98 11.38 15.99 -32.01
C ARG A 98 10.71 16.68 -30.81
N SER A 99 11.37 17.68 -30.25
CA SER A 99 10.81 18.48 -29.14
C SER A 99 9.41 19.00 -29.49
N GLY A 100 8.45 18.75 -28.61
CA GLY A 100 7.05 19.16 -28.79
C GLY A 100 6.21 18.27 -29.73
N ARG A 101 6.76 17.21 -30.35
CA ARG A 101 6.03 16.35 -31.31
C ARG A 101 5.84 14.89 -30.88
N GLY A 102 6.17 14.55 -29.63
CA GLY A 102 6.20 13.16 -29.18
C GLY A 102 4.89 12.39 -29.31
N ILE A 103 3.76 13.00 -28.97
CA ILE A 103 2.44 12.33 -29.01
C ILE A 103 2.03 12.04 -30.47
N THR A 104 2.34 12.95 -31.39
CA THR A 104 1.93 12.86 -32.80
C THR A 104 2.81 11.90 -33.60
N GLU A 105 4.13 11.92 -33.38
CA GLU A 105 5.09 11.07 -34.12
C GLU A 105 5.02 9.59 -33.72
N VAL A 106 4.71 9.29 -32.45
CA VAL A 106 4.58 7.89 -31.99
C VAL A 106 3.30 7.25 -32.51
N LYS A 107 2.18 7.98 -32.54
CA LYS A 107 0.88 7.44 -32.96
C LYS A 107 0.81 7.12 -34.47
N GLN A 108 1.57 7.83 -35.30
CA GLN A 108 1.61 7.60 -36.74
C GLN A 108 2.42 6.37 -37.15
N ARG A 109 3.33 5.88 -36.28
CA ARG A 109 4.23 4.77 -36.62
C ARG A 109 3.60 3.39 -36.46
N GLY A 110 2.44 3.30 -35.80
CA GLY A 110 1.80 2.02 -35.48
C GLY A 110 2.68 1.12 -34.59
N PRO A 111 2.12 0.03 -34.02
CA PRO A 111 2.94 -1.09 -33.61
C PRO A 111 3.66 -1.74 -34.81
#